data_AF-A0A165Y1K0-F1
#
_entry.id   AF-A0A165Y1K0-F1
#
_cell.length_a   1.000
_cell.length_b   1.000
_cell.length_c   1.000
_cell.angle_alpha   90.00
_cell.angle_beta   90.00
_cell.angle_gamma   90.00
#
_symmetry.space_group_name_H-M   'P 1'
#
loop_
_entity.id
_entity.type
_entity.pdbx_description
1 polymer ?
#
loop_
_entity_poly.entity_id
_entity_poly.type
_entity_poly.pdbx_seq_one_letter_code
_entity_poly.pdbx_strand_id
1 'polypeptide(L)'
;MANTSCSDSFPSINNLLVQVAAGQVDITTVVSTCEGICSMAWGPGNPDLSGIGLIRCYQIQAALTVLFGPLFCVFYHFFHDNFTDETNKNLEVLQDTFLDTVAQFSVPVAVAAVIRLHQDPPFYEIDFMYSLMTMQLLSLLSTTFTASIFDEPKSLIRANVICIYGISDIVSFMVFIEGRQTSTARWKAINELGGACQAYGTLLPGFEAIQNSRWLNKLTKVEWLLTYTGLVLGSLCIVAGLVWLAWKIVSGEGNIRRIGLMMMSVGLSIGMALELWRMMKTRAIMQHNTGTGFVDNEWGFAQVFAPFLWVPMCAQFIYCFLYPSQFVPCLRTAKTDVEKNC
;
A
#
# COMPACT_ATOMS: atom_id res chain seq x y z
N MET A 1 28.71 11.58 -31.13
CA MET A 1 29.50 11.53 -29.88
C MET A 1 29.29 12.81 -29.07
N ALA A 2 28.04 13.11 -28.66
CA ALA A 2 27.69 14.34 -27.92
C ALA A 2 27.09 14.08 -26.52
N ASN A 3 26.98 12.82 -26.08
CA ASN A 3 26.22 12.45 -24.88
C ASN A 3 26.98 12.58 -23.55
N THR A 4 28.29 12.86 -23.53
CA THR A 4 29.05 12.95 -22.28
C THR A 4 28.92 14.30 -21.57
N SER A 5 28.61 15.39 -22.28
CA SER A 5 28.57 16.73 -21.64
C SER A 5 27.37 16.96 -20.71
N CYS A 6 26.24 16.29 -20.98
CA CYS A 6 24.98 16.55 -20.28
C CYS A 6 24.88 15.80 -18.94
N SER A 7 25.37 14.56 -18.87
CA SER A 7 25.41 13.77 -17.62
C SER A 7 26.40 14.37 -16.61
N ASP A 8 27.50 14.94 -17.10
CA ASP A 8 28.53 15.56 -16.26
C ASP A 8 28.05 16.91 -15.71
N SER A 9 27.24 17.64 -16.48
CA SER A 9 26.66 18.93 -16.06
C SER A 9 25.47 18.77 -15.12
N PHE A 10 24.70 17.68 -15.27
CA PHE A 10 23.51 17.38 -14.48
C PHE A 10 23.52 15.92 -14.01
N PRO A 11 24.15 15.61 -12.86
CA PRO A 11 24.24 14.24 -12.36
C PRO A 11 22.89 13.65 -11.91
N SER A 12 21.89 14.50 -11.65
CA SER A 12 20.53 14.10 -11.33
C SER A 12 19.51 15.13 -11.82
N ILE A 13 18.27 14.69 -11.99
CA ILE A 13 17.18 15.61 -12.33
C ILE A 13 16.96 16.67 -11.24
N ASN A 14 17.19 16.30 -9.97
CA ASN A 14 17.08 17.24 -8.87
C ASN A 14 18.11 18.39 -8.99
N ASN A 15 19.33 18.08 -9.41
CA ASN A 15 20.36 19.09 -9.63
C ASN A 15 19.94 20.10 -10.71
N LEU A 16 19.39 19.62 -11.84
CA LEU A 16 18.83 20.48 -12.89
C LEU A 16 17.72 21.37 -12.33
N LEU A 17 16.76 20.80 -11.60
CA LEU A 17 15.63 21.56 -11.05
C LEU A 17 16.09 22.64 -10.07
N VAL A 18 17.13 22.39 -9.27
CA VAL A 18 17.69 23.38 -8.35
C VAL A 18 18.33 24.54 -9.14
N GLN A 19 19.10 24.26 -10.19
CA GLN A 19 19.70 25.29 -11.03
C GLN A 19 18.65 26.12 -11.79
N VAL A 20 17.61 25.47 -12.33
CA VAL A 20 16.47 26.16 -12.98
C VAL A 20 15.71 27.02 -11.97
N ALA A 21 15.43 26.50 -10.77
CA ALA A 21 14.75 27.26 -9.72
C ALA A 21 15.56 28.47 -9.23
N ALA A 22 16.90 28.38 -9.30
CA ALA A 22 17.80 29.49 -9.03
C ALA A 22 17.95 30.48 -10.22
N GLY A 23 17.30 30.21 -11.36
CA GLY A 23 17.40 31.03 -12.57
C GLY A 23 18.76 30.94 -13.27
N GLN A 24 19.56 29.91 -12.98
CA GLN A 24 20.91 29.75 -13.52
C GLN A 24 20.92 29.16 -14.93
N VAL A 25 19.89 28.40 -15.30
CA VAL A 25 19.77 27.73 -16.60
C VAL A 25 18.33 27.79 -17.12
N ASP A 26 18.17 27.97 -18.44
CA ASP A 26 16.88 27.87 -19.13
C ASP A 26 16.62 26.42 -19.53
N ILE A 27 15.52 25.87 -19.03
CA ILE A 27 15.16 24.47 -19.22
C ILE A 27 14.88 24.13 -20.69
N THR A 28 14.37 25.08 -21.47
CA THR A 28 14.07 24.87 -22.89
C THR A 28 15.36 24.69 -23.68
N THR A 29 16.37 25.50 -23.38
CA THR A 29 17.70 25.42 -23.98
C THR A 29 18.44 24.15 -23.56
N VAL A 30 18.31 23.77 -22.29
CA VAL A 30 18.94 22.56 -21.76
C VAL A 30 18.35 21.31 -22.42
N VAL A 31 17.02 21.20 -22.50
CA VAL A 31 16.34 20.06 -23.16
C VAL A 31 16.66 20.00 -24.65
N SER A 32 16.71 21.13 -25.35
CA SER A 32 17.02 21.14 -26.80
C SER A 32 18.47 20.76 -27.12
N THR A 33 19.38 20.97 -26.18
CA THR A 33 20.80 20.59 -26.31
C THR A 33 21.04 19.16 -25.84
N CYS A 34 20.24 18.68 -24.88
CA CYS A 34 20.46 17.43 -24.15
C CYS A 34 19.16 16.62 -24.07
N GLU A 35 18.76 15.97 -25.17
CA GLU A 35 17.54 15.15 -25.23
C GLU A 35 17.52 14.03 -24.16
N GLY A 36 18.68 13.56 -23.70
CA GLY A 36 18.80 12.54 -22.65
C GLY A 36 18.28 12.98 -21.27
N ILE A 37 18.15 14.28 -21.00
CA ILE A 37 17.64 14.82 -19.73
C ILE A 37 16.19 14.42 -19.51
N CYS A 38 15.43 14.40 -20.60
CA CYS A 38 14.07 13.91 -20.62
C CYS A 38 14.06 12.46 -20.09
N SER A 39 14.82 11.54 -20.67
CA SER A 39 14.93 10.14 -20.19
C SER A 39 15.32 10.03 -18.71
N MET A 40 16.25 10.88 -18.24
CA MET A 40 16.68 10.93 -16.83
C MET A 40 15.57 11.38 -15.87
N ALA A 41 14.70 12.29 -16.29
CA ALA A 41 13.58 12.78 -15.49
C ALA A 41 12.56 11.67 -15.17
N TRP A 42 12.44 10.70 -16.08
CA TRP A 42 11.55 9.56 -15.93
C TRP A 42 12.21 8.39 -15.22
N GLY A 43 13.49 8.18 -15.50
CA GLY A 43 14.33 7.19 -14.86
C GLY A 43 13.97 5.76 -15.23
N PRO A 44 14.92 4.82 -15.07
CA PRO A 44 14.75 3.43 -15.51
C PRO A 44 13.89 2.57 -14.57
N GLY A 45 13.28 3.17 -13.54
CA GLY A 45 12.68 2.48 -12.41
C GLY A 45 13.71 2.03 -11.37
N ASN A 46 13.22 1.46 -10.29
CA ASN A 46 14.04 0.87 -9.23
C ASN A 46 13.67 -0.59 -9.03
N PRO A 47 14.55 -1.55 -9.38
CA PRO A 47 14.23 -2.97 -9.30
C PRO A 47 13.90 -3.40 -7.87
N ASP A 48 14.43 -2.73 -6.84
CA ASP A 48 14.23 -3.13 -5.45
C ASP A 48 12.82 -2.79 -4.91
N LEU A 49 12.11 -1.85 -5.53
CA LEU A 49 10.73 -1.48 -5.15
C LEU A 49 9.69 -1.80 -6.23
N SER A 50 10.09 -1.72 -7.49
CA SER A 50 9.22 -1.81 -8.67
C SER A 50 9.57 -2.96 -9.62
N GLY A 51 10.58 -3.76 -9.27
CA GLY A 51 11.01 -4.92 -10.06
C GLY A 51 9.97 -6.04 -10.09
N ILE A 52 10.13 -6.94 -11.06
CA ILE A 52 9.16 -8.00 -11.35
C ILE A 52 8.84 -8.87 -10.14
N GLY A 53 9.83 -9.27 -9.34
CA GLY A 53 9.60 -10.11 -8.16
C GLY A 53 8.74 -9.43 -7.11
N LEU A 54 9.01 -8.16 -6.79
CA LEU A 54 8.19 -7.42 -5.82
C LEU A 54 6.78 -7.14 -6.34
N ILE A 55 6.62 -6.87 -7.63
CA ILE A 55 5.29 -6.70 -8.22
C ILE A 55 4.45 -7.98 -8.06
N ARG A 56 5.05 -9.16 -8.20
CA ARG A 56 4.35 -10.42 -7.90
C ARG A 56 3.97 -10.50 -6.43
N CYS A 57 4.84 -10.09 -5.51
CA CYS A 57 4.51 -10.05 -4.07
C CYS A 57 3.36 -9.08 -3.77
N TYR A 58 3.30 -7.90 -4.38
CA TYR A 58 2.18 -6.98 -4.22
C TYR A 58 0.87 -7.57 -4.76
N GLN A 59 0.91 -8.29 -5.87
CA GLN A 59 -0.25 -9.00 -6.40
C GLN A 59 -0.74 -10.10 -5.44
N ILE A 60 0.19 -10.89 -4.87
CA ILE A 60 -0.11 -11.92 -3.87
C ILE A 60 -0.71 -11.27 -2.62
N GLN A 61 -0.08 -10.23 -2.09
CA GLN A 61 -0.57 -9.46 -0.94
C GLN A 61 -2.00 -8.97 -1.18
N ALA A 62 -2.27 -8.36 -2.34
CA ALA A 62 -3.59 -7.85 -2.66
C ALA A 62 -4.62 -8.97 -2.75
N ALA A 63 -4.30 -10.08 -3.41
CA ALA A 63 -5.18 -11.24 -3.52
C ALA A 63 -5.49 -11.84 -2.14
N LEU A 64 -4.48 -12.04 -1.31
CA LEU A 64 -4.64 -12.55 0.05
C LEU A 64 -5.37 -11.55 0.95
N THR A 65 -5.16 -10.25 0.79
CA THR A 65 -5.90 -9.22 1.56
C THR A 65 -7.39 -9.25 1.21
N VAL A 66 -7.76 -9.47 -0.05
CA VAL A 66 -9.17 -9.65 -0.44
C VAL A 66 -9.75 -10.95 0.16
N LEU A 67 -8.96 -12.03 0.12
CA LEU A 67 -9.38 -13.34 0.62
C LEU A 67 -9.57 -13.35 2.15
N PHE A 68 -8.56 -12.88 2.89
CA PHE A 68 -8.53 -12.86 4.35
C PHE A 68 -9.13 -11.58 4.95
N GLY A 69 -9.47 -10.59 4.13
CA GLY A 69 -10.18 -9.39 4.54
C GLY A 69 -11.70 -9.53 4.33
N PRO A 70 -12.26 -8.94 3.26
CA PRO A 70 -13.70 -8.88 3.07
C PRO A 70 -14.36 -10.25 2.87
N LEU A 71 -13.73 -11.16 2.11
CA LEU A 71 -14.31 -12.50 1.89
C LEU A 71 -14.33 -13.32 3.19
N PHE A 72 -13.30 -13.20 4.01
CA PHE A 72 -13.29 -13.80 5.34
C PHE A 72 -14.34 -13.19 6.25
N CYS A 73 -14.51 -11.86 6.25
CA CYS A 73 -15.56 -11.21 7.04
C CYS A 73 -16.96 -11.75 6.67
N VAL A 74 -17.23 -11.89 5.36
CA VAL A 74 -18.48 -12.47 4.86
C VAL A 74 -18.62 -13.92 5.34
N PHE A 75 -17.59 -14.75 5.16
CA PHE A 75 -17.58 -16.13 5.61
C PHE A 75 -17.84 -16.25 7.12
N TYR A 76 -17.07 -15.53 7.94
CA TYR A 76 -17.22 -15.55 9.38
C TYR A 76 -18.62 -15.09 9.81
N HIS A 77 -19.13 -14.01 9.23
CA HIS A 77 -20.48 -13.51 9.55
C HIS A 77 -21.57 -14.58 9.35
N PHE A 78 -21.53 -15.33 8.25
CA PHE A 78 -22.54 -16.33 7.94
C PHE A 78 -22.39 -17.65 8.70
N PHE A 79 -21.16 -18.02 9.10
CA PHE A 79 -20.89 -19.35 9.63
C PHE A 79 -20.47 -19.38 11.11
N HIS A 80 -20.19 -18.23 11.74
CA HIS A 80 -19.65 -18.19 13.11
C HIS A 80 -20.51 -18.91 14.15
N ASP A 81 -21.83 -18.86 14.04
CA ASP A 81 -22.75 -19.54 14.98
C ASP A 81 -22.62 -21.08 14.95
N ASN A 82 -22.06 -21.64 13.87
CA ASN A 82 -21.85 -23.07 13.69
C ASN A 82 -20.42 -23.52 14.05
N PHE A 83 -19.53 -22.60 14.40
CA PHE A 83 -18.14 -22.92 14.72
C PHE A 83 -18.00 -23.36 16.17
N THR A 84 -17.16 -24.36 16.39
CA THR A 84 -16.72 -24.71 17.75
C THR A 84 -15.74 -23.65 18.25
N ASP A 85 -15.55 -23.57 19.57
CA ASP A 85 -14.54 -22.69 20.18
C ASP A 85 -13.14 -22.95 19.61
N GLU A 86 -12.81 -24.22 19.34
CA GLU A 86 -11.55 -24.61 18.71
C GLU A 86 -11.44 -24.12 17.26
N THR A 87 -12.52 -24.23 16.48
CA THR A 87 -12.57 -23.67 15.12
C THR A 87 -12.38 -22.15 15.14
N ASN A 88 -13.08 -21.45 16.03
CA ASN A 88 -12.95 -19.99 16.17
C ASN A 88 -11.52 -19.59 16.53
N LYS A 89 -10.91 -20.28 17.49
CA LYS A 89 -9.52 -20.06 17.89
C LYS A 89 -8.53 -20.30 16.74
N ASN A 90 -8.72 -21.36 15.95
CA ASN A 90 -7.85 -21.64 14.81
C ASN A 90 -7.99 -20.58 13.71
N LEU A 91 -9.21 -20.11 13.44
CA LEU A 91 -9.46 -19.03 12.50
C LEU A 91 -8.87 -17.69 12.98
N GLU A 92 -8.93 -17.44 14.28
CA GLU A 92 -8.30 -16.28 14.91
C GLU A 92 -6.77 -16.31 14.75
N VAL A 93 -6.14 -17.44 15.05
CA VAL A 93 -4.69 -17.65 14.87
C VAL A 93 -4.29 -17.48 13.41
N LEU A 94 -5.10 -17.98 12.48
CA LEU A 94 -4.87 -17.83 11.04
C LEU A 94 -4.92 -16.35 10.62
N GLN A 95 -5.91 -15.60 11.09
CA GLN A 95 -6.03 -14.16 10.84
C GLN A 95 -4.88 -13.37 11.46
N ASP A 96 -4.49 -13.70 12.69
CA ASP A 96 -3.37 -13.05 13.36
C ASP A 96 -2.04 -13.32 12.64
N THR A 97 -1.83 -14.54 12.16
CA THR A 97 -0.67 -14.91 11.35
C THR A 97 -0.66 -14.14 10.03
N PHE A 98 -1.82 -13.98 9.39
CA PHE A 98 -1.93 -13.20 8.17
C PHE A 98 -1.62 -11.71 8.40
N LEU A 99 -2.17 -11.11 9.47
CA LEU A 99 -1.86 -9.74 9.86
C LEU A 99 -0.37 -9.53 10.14
N ASP A 100 0.27 -10.47 10.84
CA ASP A 100 1.72 -10.41 11.11
C ASP A 100 2.53 -10.50 9.81
N THR A 101 2.11 -11.36 8.88
CA THR A 101 2.76 -11.51 7.57
C THR A 101 2.64 -10.22 6.74
N VAL A 102 1.45 -9.61 6.70
CA VAL A 102 1.23 -8.33 6.03
C VAL A 102 2.08 -7.24 6.67
N ALA A 103 2.10 -7.12 8.00
CA ALA A 103 2.90 -6.12 8.69
C ALA A 103 4.41 -6.29 8.43
N GLN A 104 4.93 -7.53 8.46
CA GLN A 104 6.32 -7.85 8.16
C GLN A 104 6.71 -7.54 6.71
N PHE A 105 5.76 -7.45 5.80
CA PHE A 105 6.00 -7.04 4.42
C PHE A 105 5.81 -5.54 4.22
N SER A 106 4.69 -4.98 4.69
CA SER A 106 4.30 -3.58 4.50
C SER A 106 5.24 -2.60 5.18
N VAL A 107 5.61 -2.83 6.45
CA VAL A 107 6.43 -1.87 7.21
C VAL A 107 7.83 -1.71 6.60
N PRO A 108 8.59 -2.78 6.27
CA PRO A 108 9.89 -2.62 5.61
C PRO A 108 9.79 -1.98 4.22
N VAL A 109 8.75 -2.30 3.45
CA VAL A 109 8.51 -1.67 2.14
C VAL A 109 8.24 -0.17 2.31
N ALA A 110 7.46 0.21 3.32
CA ALA A 110 7.17 1.60 3.62
C ALA A 110 8.43 2.39 4.03
N VAL A 111 9.27 1.80 4.88
CA VAL A 111 10.56 2.38 5.26
C VAL A 111 11.50 2.49 4.05
N ALA A 112 11.56 1.47 3.20
CA ALA A 112 12.38 1.48 1.99
C ALA A 112 11.95 2.59 1.02
N ALA A 113 10.65 2.83 0.85
CA ALA A 113 10.14 3.93 0.04
C ALA A 113 10.52 5.31 0.63
N VAL A 114 10.47 5.47 1.95
CA VAL A 114 10.94 6.71 2.62
C VAL A 114 12.43 6.93 2.39
N ILE A 115 13.26 5.90 2.56
CA ILE A 115 14.71 5.99 2.30
C ILE A 115 14.96 6.35 0.85
N ARG A 116 14.26 5.68 -0.08
CA ARG A 116 14.42 5.92 -1.51
C ARG A 116 14.00 7.33 -1.90
N LEU A 117 12.97 7.89 -1.27
CA LEU A 117 12.56 9.29 -1.48
C LEU A 117 13.69 10.28 -1.15
N HIS A 118 14.52 9.99 -0.13
CA HIS A 118 15.67 10.83 0.24
C HIS A 118 16.88 10.66 -0.70
N GLN A 119 16.85 9.68 -1.61
CA GLN A 119 17.90 9.44 -2.61
C GLN A 119 17.55 10.08 -3.97
N ASP A 120 16.75 11.15 -3.96
CA ASP A 120 16.33 11.91 -5.14
C ASP A 120 15.85 11.05 -6.33
N PRO A 121 14.77 10.27 -6.15
CA PRO A 121 14.26 9.41 -7.20
C PRO A 121 13.62 10.20 -8.35
N PRO A 122 13.61 9.64 -9.58
CA PRO A 122 12.88 10.17 -10.73
C PRO A 122 11.37 10.30 -10.48
N PHE A 123 10.68 11.12 -11.29
CA PHE A 123 9.28 11.47 -11.02
C PHE A 123 8.31 10.28 -11.03
N TYR A 124 8.49 9.35 -11.97
CA TYR A 124 7.62 8.16 -12.05
C TYR A 124 7.84 7.22 -10.88
N GLU A 125 9.07 7.15 -10.36
CA GLU A 125 9.35 6.36 -9.17
C GLU A 125 8.67 6.97 -7.94
N ILE A 126 8.62 8.30 -7.83
CA ILE A 126 7.86 8.99 -6.77
C ILE A 126 6.36 8.66 -6.85
N ASP A 127 5.77 8.70 -8.05
CA ASP A 127 4.36 8.37 -8.26
C ASP A 127 4.05 6.89 -7.98
N PHE A 128 4.94 6.00 -8.42
CA PHE A 128 4.88 4.58 -8.10
C PHE A 128 4.95 4.34 -6.60
N MET A 129 5.92 4.95 -5.91
CA MET A 129 6.08 4.82 -4.46
C MET A 129 4.89 5.39 -3.70
N TYR A 130 4.26 6.46 -4.18
CA TYR A 130 3.03 6.97 -3.56
C TYR A 130 1.89 5.96 -3.61
N SER A 131 1.67 5.35 -4.78
CA SER A 131 0.66 4.31 -4.95
C SER A 131 1.01 3.08 -4.10
N LEU A 132 2.30 2.71 -4.06
CA LEU A 132 2.81 1.62 -3.23
C LEU A 132 2.55 1.86 -1.73
N MET A 133 2.96 3.01 -1.20
CA MET A 133 2.76 3.39 0.20
C MET A 133 1.29 3.38 0.58
N THR A 134 0.43 3.89 -0.30
CA THR A 134 -1.02 3.88 -0.11
C THR A 134 -1.57 2.45 -0.10
N MET A 135 -1.13 1.60 -1.04
CA MET A 135 -1.50 0.19 -1.08
C MET A 135 -1.10 -0.55 0.22
N GLN A 136 0.13 -0.33 0.73
CA GLN A 136 0.61 -0.96 1.96
C GLN A 136 -0.25 -0.58 3.16
N LEU A 137 -0.55 0.72 3.31
CA LEU A 137 -1.41 1.23 4.37
C LEU A 137 -2.83 0.66 4.31
N LEU A 138 -3.44 0.66 3.12
CA LEU A 138 -4.80 0.14 2.96
C LEU A 138 -4.87 -1.38 3.22
N SER A 139 -3.84 -2.13 2.84
CA SER A 139 -3.74 -3.56 3.12
C SER A 139 -3.63 -3.84 4.62
N LEU A 140 -2.73 -3.14 5.32
CA LEU A 140 -2.54 -3.31 6.76
C LEU A 140 -3.78 -2.91 7.57
N LEU A 141 -4.44 -1.81 7.18
CA LEU A 141 -5.69 -1.40 7.81
C LEU A 141 -6.81 -2.44 7.57
N SER A 142 -6.97 -2.91 6.33
CA SER A 142 -7.99 -3.91 5.97
C SER A 142 -7.87 -5.16 6.84
N THR A 143 -6.65 -5.68 6.97
CA THR A 143 -6.36 -6.88 7.77
C THR A 143 -6.52 -6.64 9.27
N THR A 144 -6.15 -5.46 9.77
CA THR A 144 -6.35 -5.09 11.19
C THR A 144 -7.83 -5.06 11.55
N PHE A 145 -8.68 -4.47 10.69
CA PHE A 145 -10.13 -4.45 10.91
C PHE A 145 -10.71 -5.87 10.86
N THR A 146 -10.27 -6.71 9.93
CA THR A 146 -10.74 -8.10 9.86
C THR A 146 -10.28 -8.93 11.06
N ALA A 147 -9.06 -8.73 11.57
CA ALA A 147 -8.59 -9.40 12.79
C ALA A 147 -9.40 -9.00 14.05
N SER A 148 -10.14 -7.89 14.00
CA SER A 148 -11.02 -7.41 15.07
C SER A 148 -12.45 -7.96 14.99
N ILE A 149 -12.74 -8.89 14.07
CA ILE A 149 -14.10 -9.44 13.89
C ILE A 149 -14.50 -10.40 15.02
N PHE A 150 -13.53 -11.08 15.62
CA PHE A 150 -13.74 -12.08 16.67
C PHE A 150 -14.35 -11.45 17.92
N ASP A 151 -15.15 -12.25 18.64
CA ASP A 151 -15.89 -11.77 19.82
C ASP A 151 -15.03 -11.71 21.07
N GLU A 152 -14.01 -12.56 21.17
CA GLU A 152 -13.06 -12.52 22.28
C GLU A 152 -12.11 -11.31 22.17
N PRO A 153 -11.92 -10.56 23.26
CA PRO A 153 -10.98 -9.44 23.25
C PRO A 153 -9.55 -9.96 23.09
N LYS A 154 -8.79 -9.33 22.19
CA LYS A 154 -7.36 -9.61 22.03
C LYS A 154 -6.61 -9.36 23.33
N SER A 155 -5.58 -10.17 23.58
CA SER A 155 -4.68 -9.91 24.70
C SER A 155 -4.04 -8.52 24.60
N LEU A 156 -3.77 -7.88 25.73
CA LEU A 156 -3.17 -6.54 25.76
C LEU A 156 -1.83 -6.48 25.02
N ILE A 157 -1.04 -7.55 25.10
CA ILE A 157 0.22 -7.69 24.36
C ILE A 157 -0.04 -7.69 22.85
N ARG A 158 -1.03 -8.49 22.38
CA ARG A 158 -1.37 -8.55 20.96
C ARG A 158 -1.89 -7.21 20.45
N ALA A 159 -2.77 -6.55 21.20
CA ALA A 159 -3.27 -5.22 20.87
C ALA A 159 -2.11 -4.20 20.69
N ASN A 160 -1.14 -4.20 21.61
CA ASN A 160 0.04 -3.33 21.51
C ASN A 160 0.87 -3.61 20.25
N VAL A 161 1.09 -4.87 19.90
CA VAL A 161 1.83 -5.26 18.68
C VAL A 161 1.12 -4.73 17.43
N ILE A 162 -0.21 -4.92 17.34
CA ILE A 162 -1.02 -4.41 16.23
C ILE A 162 -0.94 -2.88 16.14
N CYS A 163 -1.00 -2.19 17.28
CA CYS A 163 -0.83 -0.73 17.32
C CYS A 163 0.55 -0.30 16.82
N ILE A 164 1.62 -1.01 17.18
CA ILE A 164 2.98 -0.70 16.71
C ILE A 164 3.08 -0.83 15.19
N TYR A 165 2.48 -1.87 14.59
CA TYR A 165 2.43 -2.01 13.13
C TYR A 165 1.74 -0.82 12.48
N GLY A 166 0.53 -0.48 12.95
CA GLY A 166 -0.25 0.63 12.41
C GLY A 166 0.45 1.98 12.55
N ILE A 167 1.04 2.27 13.71
CA ILE A 167 1.80 3.51 13.94
C ILE A 167 3.02 3.57 13.02
N SER A 168 3.78 2.48 12.89
CA SER A 168 4.99 2.45 12.06
C SER A 168 4.68 2.73 10.60
N ASP A 169 3.60 2.15 10.08
CA ASP A 169 3.18 2.32 8.70
C ASP A 169 2.59 3.72 8.45
N ILE A 170 1.75 4.23 9.35
CA ILE A 170 1.22 5.60 9.28
C ILE A 170 2.35 6.63 9.35
N VAL A 171 3.29 6.49 10.29
CA VAL A 171 4.44 7.42 10.39
C VAL A 171 5.25 7.40 9.11
N SER A 172 5.54 6.22 8.56
CA SER A 172 6.27 6.09 7.29
C SER A 172 5.51 6.77 6.13
N PHE A 173 4.19 6.57 6.05
CA PHE A 173 3.34 7.24 5.07
C PHE A 173 3.39 8.76 5.22
N MET A 174 3.29 9.27 6.45
CA MET A 174 3.29 10.71 6.72
C MET A 174 4.64 11.35 6.38
N VAL A 175 5.76 10.71 6.74
CA VAL A 175 7.11 11.16 6.36
C VAL A 175 7.27 11.16 4.83
N PHE A 176 6.72 10.16 4.14
CA PHE A 176 6.75 10.11 2.68
C PHE A 176 5.95 11.27 2.05
N ILE A 177 4.74 11.57 2.56
CA ILE A 177 3.94 12.70 2.08
C ILE A 177 4.63 14.04 2.36
N GLU A 178 5.26 14.19 3.52
CA GLU A 178 6.02 15.40 3.86
C GLU A 178 7.23 15.57 2.94
N GLY A 179 8.00 14.51 2.70
CA GLY A 179 9.16 14.54 1.80
C GLY A 179 8.81 14.87 0.35
N ARG A 180 7.55 14.69 -0.07
CA ARG A 180 7.06 15.11 -1.39
C ARG A 180 6.75 16.59 -1.50
N GLN A 181 6.76 17.35 -0.42
CA GLN A 181 6.48 18.79 -0.49
C GLN A 181 7.59 19.50 -1.28
N THR A 182 7.23 20.00 -2.46
CA THR A 182 8.13 20.75 -3.33
C THR A 182 7.79 22.23 -3.30
N SER A 183 8.81 23.09 -3.41
CA SER A 183 8.62 24.55 -3.48
C SER A 183 7.88 24.95 -4.76
N THR A 184 7.18 26.09 -4.73
CA THR A 184 6.46 26.61 -5.91
C THR A 184 7.40 26.83 -7.10
N ALA A 185 8.65 27.22 -6.85
CA ALA A 185 9.67 27.39 -7.88
C ALA A 185 10.04 26.05 -8.53
N ARG A 186 10.28 25.00 -7.73
CA ARG A 186 10.57 23.65 -8.23
C ARG A 186 9.39 23.09 -9.03
N TRP A 187 8.16 23.33 -8.58
CA TRP A 187 6.95 22.99 -9.34
C TRP A 187 6.85 23.69 -10.70
N LYS A 188 7.26 24.97 -10.76
CA LYS A 188 7.30 25.70 -12.03
C LYS A 188 8.33 25.06 -12.98
N ALA A 189 9.53 24.77 -12.48
CA ALA A 189 10.58 24.11 -13.24
C ALA A 189 10.14 22.72 -13.75
N ILE A 190 9.46 21.93 -12.92
CA ILE A 190 8.90 20.63 -13.33
C ILE A 190 7.91 20.80 -14.49
N ASN A 191 6.97 21.75 -14.40
CA ASN A 191 6.00 21.99 -15.49
C ASN A 191 6.67 22.46 -16.78
N GLU A 192 7.65 23.35 -16.68
CA GLU A 192 8.42 23.82 -17.84
C GLU A 192 9.23 22.65 -18.46
N LEU A 193 9.78 21.74 -17.63
CA LEU A 193 10.46 20.52 -18.11
C LEU A 193 9.50 19.60 -18.86
N GLY A 194 8.31 19.38 -18.31
CA GLY A 194 7.29 18.53 -18.93
C GLY A 194 6.86 19.08 -20.30
N GLY A 195 6.64 20.38 -20.40
CA GLY A 195 6.33 21.06 -21.65
C GLY A 195 7.46 20.97 -22.67
N ALA A 196 8.71 21.18 -22.25
CA ALA A 196 9.87 21.07 -23.14
C ALA A 196 10.07 19.64 -23.66
N CYS A 197 9.90 18.65 -22.79
CA CYS A 197 10.04 17.24 -23.15
C CYS A 197 8.92 16.70 -24.05
N GLN A 198 7.74 17.36 -24.09
CA GLN A 198 6.63 16.95 -24.95
C GLN A 198 6.99 16.98 -26.45
N ALA A 199 7.96 17.81 -26.84
CA ALA A 199 8.46 17.87 -28.22
C ALA A 199 9.21 16.60 -28.65
N TYR A 200 9.66 15.77 -27.70
CA TYR A 200 10.54 14.62 -27.92
C TYR A 200 9.84 13.26 -27.75
N GLY A 201 8.52 13.23 -27.52
CA GLY A 201 7.75 11.99 -27.43
C GLY A 201 6.30 12.17 -26.97
N THR A 202 5.50 11.11 -27.10
CA THR A 202 4.12 11.04 -26.60
C THR A 202 4.09 10.92 -25.07
N LEU A 203 4.36 12.02 -24.40
CA LEU A 203 4.20 12.14 -22.95
C LEU A 203 2.71 12.25 -22.58
N LEU A 204 2.18 11.20 -21.97
CA LEU A 204 0.84 11.08 -21.38
C LEU A 204 1.00 10.39 -20.00
N PRO A 205 0.00 10.46 -19.09
CA PRO A 205 -0.61 11.58 -18.39
C PRO A 205 0.01 11.77 -16.97
N GLY A 206 1.21 11.25 -16.70
CA GLY A 206 1.85 11.40 -15.37
C GLY A 206 2.03 12.87 -14.96
N PHE A 207 2.34 13.72 -15.94
CA PHE A 207 2.35 15.17 -15.78
C PHE A 207 0.96 15.76 -15.52
N GLU A 208 -0.11 15.16 -16.02
CA GLU A 208 -1.50 15.60 -15.78
C GLU A 208 -1.95 15.31 -14.34
N ALA A 209 -1.52 14.18 -13.75
CA ALA A 209 -1.71 13.88 -12.33
C ALA A 209 -0.90 14.84 -11.42
N ILE A 210 0.34 15.14 -11.85
CA ILE A 210 1.25 16.11 -11.25
C ILE A 210 0.70 17.56 -11.39
N GLN A 211 0.09 17.91 -12.51
CA GLN A 211 -0.49 19.22 -12.82
C GLN A 211 -1.86 19.42 -12.12
N ASN A 212 -2.68 18.37 -11.99
CA ASN A 212 -3.89 18.38 -11.15
C ASN A 212 -3.57 18.55 -9.66
N SER A 213 -2.35 18.22 -9.20
CA SER A 213 -1.91 18.54 -7.84
C SER A 213 -1.82 20.05 -7.56
N ARG A 214 -1.79 20.91 -8.60
CA ARG A 214 -1.79 22.37 -8.43
C ARG A 214 -3.17 22.91 -8.01
N TRP A 215 -4.25 22.19 -8.35
CA TRP A 215 -5.59 22.48 -7.82
C TRP A 215 -5.68 22.11 -6.33
N LEU A 216 -5.08 20.97 -5.95
CA LEU A 216 -4.82 20.62 -4.54
C LEU A 216 -3.98 21.69 -3.85
N ASN A 217 -2.94 22.28 -4.46
CA ASN A 217 -2.14 23.35 -3.86
C ASN A 217 -2.85 24.70 -3.61
N LYS A 218 -4.08 24.90 -4.13
CA LYS A 218 -4.94 26.02 -3.73
C LYS A 218 -5.93 25.63 -2.65
N LEU A 219 -6.31 24.35 -2.59
CA LEU A 219 -6.95 23.78 -1.42
C LEU A 219 -5.96 23.63 -0.24
N THR A 220 -4.65 23.47 -0.42
CA THR A 220 -3.67 23.08 0.61
C THR A 220 -3.58 23.96 1.85
N LYS A 221 -3.95 25.25 1.89
CA LYS A 221 -3.99 25.94 3.21
C LYS A 221 -5.23 25.57 4.03
N VAL A 222 -6.36 25.35 3.34
CA VAL A 222 -7.62 24.90 3.93
C VAL A 222 -7.63 23.38 4.09
N GLU A 223 -6.92 22.64 3.22
CA GLU A 223 -6.66 21.21 3.29
C GLU A 223 -5.52 20.86 4.24
N TRP A 224 -4.49 21.67 4.49
CA TRP A 224 -3.58 21.39 5.61
C TRP A 224 -4.30 21.64 6.92
N LEU A 225 -5.15 22.66 7.01
CA LEU A 225 -6.02 22.82 8.15
C LEU A 225 -7.06 21.69 8.23
N LEU A 226 -7.71 21.24 7.14
CA LEU A 226 -8.68 20.13 7.13
C LEU A 226 -8.04 18.74 7.18
N THR A 227 -6.78 18.58 6.82
CA THR A 227 -6.01 17.32 6.88
C THR A 227 -5.33 17.23 8.23
N TYR A 228 -4.85 18.33 8.82
CA TYR A 228 -4.38 18.34 10.21
C TYR A 228 -5.56 18.30 11.18
N THR A 229 -6.62 19.07 10.94
CA THR A 229 -7.89 18.96 11.68
C THR A 229 -8.61 17.67 11.31
N GLY A 230 -8.40 17.06 10.15
CA GLY A 230 -8.92 15.75 9.73
C GLY A 230 -8.05 14.57 10.11
N LEU A 231 -6.79 14.80 10.52
CA LEU A 231 -5.91 13.84 11.19
C LEU A 231 -6.09 13.94 12.68
N VAL A 232 -6.37 15.12 13.23
CA VAL A 232 -6.78 15.30 14.64
C VAL A 232 -8.21 14.85 14.81
N LEU A 233 -9.16 15.19 13.92
CA LEU A 233 -10.51 14.60 13.88
C LEU A 233 -10.46 13.17 13.41
N GLY A 234 -9.56 12.77 12.51
CA GLY A 234 -9.43 11.39 12.05
C GLY A 234 -8.83 10.51 13.12
N SER A 235 -7.81 10.96 13.84
CA SER A 235 -7.30 10.29 15.04
C SER A 235 -8.27 10.41 16.20
N LEU A 236 -9.05 11.49 16.35
CA LEU A 236 -10.16 11.59 17.30
C LEU A 236 -11.39 10.79 16.88
N CYS A 237 -11.60 10.49 15.60
CA CYS A 237 -12.68 9.63 15.07
C CYS A 237 -12.23 8.18 15.00
N ILE A 238 -10.93 7.92 14.92
CA ILE A 238 -10.33 6.62 15.18
C ILE A 238 -10.33 6.39 16.68
N VAL A 239 -9.99 7.36 17.53
CA VAL A 239 -10.09 7.24 18.99
C VAL A 239 -11.55 7.21 19.42
N ALA A 240 -12.43 8.08 18.91
CA ALA A 240 -13.86 8.04 19.18
C ALA A 240 -14.53 6.86 18.50
N GLY A 241 -14.01 6.38 17.37
CA GLY A 241 -14.43 5.16 16.69
C GLY A 241 -13.97 3.93 17.43
N LEU A 242 -12.77 3.93 18.01
CA LEU A 242 -12.25 2.89 18.91
C LEU A 242 -12.96 2.95 20.26
N VAL A 243 -13.33 4.12 20.75
CA VAL A 243 -14.14 4.34 21.95
C VAL A 243 -15.60 4.00 21.70
N TRP A 244 -16.15 4.26 20.50
CA TRP A 244 -17.50 3.88 20.08
C TRP A 244 -17.58 2.40 19.75
N LEU A 245 -16.54 1.82 19.14
CA LEU A 245 -16.39 0.39 18.91
C LEU A 245 -16.16 -0.31 20.24
N ALA A 246 -15.36 0.23 21.16
CA ALA A 246 -15.25 -0.23 22.54
C ALA A 246 -16.59 -0.09 23.27
N TRP A 247 -17.33 1.00 23.08
CA TRP A 247 -18.67 1.21 23.63
C TRP A 247 -19.67 0.22 23.03
N LYS A 248 -19.57 -0.12 21.75
CA LYS A 248 -20.43 -1.11 21.07
C LYS A 248 -20.07 -2.55 21.41
N ILE A 249 -18.78 -2.83 21.60
CA ILE A 249 -18.25 -4.06 22.17
C ILE A 249 -18.80 -4.22 23.60
N VAL A 250 -18.90 -3.12 24.35
CA VAL A 250 -19.52 -3.08 25.69
C VAL A 250 -21.07 -3.11 25.61
N SER A 251 -21.70 -2.61 24.54
CA SER A 251 -23.17 -2.52 24.41
C SER A 251 -23.84 -3.75 23.79
N GLY A 252 -23.08 -4.81 23.46
CA GLY A 252 -23.63 -6.14 23.19
C GLY A 252 -24.31 -6.39 21.84
N GLU A 253 -24.28 -5.46 20.88
CA GLU A 253 -24.88 -5.66 19.55
C GLU A 253 -23.84 -6.19 18.53
N GLY A 254 -23.42 -7.44 18.69
CA GLY A 254 -22.36 -8.07 17.88
C GLY A 254 -22.61 -8.05 16.37
N ASN A 255 -23.87 -8.11 15.92
CA ASN A 255 -24.19 -8.19 14.50
C ASN A 255 -23.86 -6.89 13.72
N ILE A 256 -24.20 -5.74 14.30
CA ILE A 256 -23.91 -4.43 13.67
C ILE A 256 -22.40 -4.16 13.63
N ARG A 257 -21.66 -4.58 14.68
CA ARG A 257 -20.19 -4.48 14.72
C ARG A 257 -19.58 -5.23 13.54
N ARG A 258 -19.98 -6.49 13.31
CA ARG A 258 -19.47 -7.33 12.22
C ARG A 258 -19.77 -6.76 10.83
N ILE A 259 -20.99 -6.24 10.61
CA ILE A 259 -21.35 -5.59 9.35
C ILE A 259 -20.49 -4.34 9.09
N GLY A 260 -20.27 -3.51 10.12
CA GLY A 260 -19.41 -2.33 10.00
C GLY A 260 -17.98 -2.68 9.61
N LEU A 261 -17.38 -3.67 10.29
CA LEU A 261 -16.03 -4.15 9.97
C LEU A 261 -15.94 -4.72 8.55
N MET A 262 -16.96 -5.45 8.11
CA MET A 262 -17.05 -5.97 6.74
C MET A 262 -17.05 -4.84 5.71
N MET A 263 -17.87 -3.80 5.89
CA MET A 263 -17.92 -2.66 4.96
C MET A 263 -16.59 -1.89 4.90
N MET A 264 -15.93 -1.69 6.05
CA MET A 264 -14.60 -1.06 6.10
C MET A 264 -13.56 -1.90 5.33
N SER A 265 -13.52 -3.21 5.59
CA SER A 265 -12.60 -4.13 4.91
C SER A 265 -12.81 -4.16 3.39
N VAL A 266 -14.07 -4.12 2.92
CA VAL A 266 -14.40 -4.01 1.49
C VAL A 266 -13.86 -2.70 0.91
N GLY A 267 -14.16 -1.56 1.53
CA GLY A 267 -13.73 -0.24 1.04
C GLY A 267 -12.21 -0.12 0.95
N LEU A 268 -11.50 -0.58 1.98
CA LEU A 268 -10.04 -0.58 2.03
C LEU A 268 -9.43 -1.51 0.97
N SER A 269 -10.03 -2.69 0.76
CA SER A 269 -9.56 -3.64 -0.25
C SER A 269 -9.78 -3.14 -1.69
N ILE A 270 -10.89 -2.42 -1.96
CA ILE A 270 -11.13 -1.75 -3.24
C ILE A 270 -10.07 -0.66 -3.46
N GLY A 271 -9.83 0.18 -2.45
CA GLY A 271 -8.79 1.21 -2.52
C GLY A 271 -7.40 0.62 -2.81
N MET A 272 -7.02 -0.43 -2.08
CA MET A 272 -5.77 -1.15 -2.30
C MET A 272 -5.66 -1.71 -3.73
N ALA A 273 -6.72 -2.32 -4.26
CA ALA A 273 -6.74 -2.83 -5.63
C ALA A 273 -6.60 -1.73 -6.69
N LEU A 274 -7.21 -0.56 -6.45
CA LEU A 274 -7.05 0.61 -7.32
C LEU A 274 -5.61 1.13 -7.31
N GLU A 275 -4.96 1.18 -6.15
CA GLU A 275 -3.55 1.59 -6.06
C GLU A 275 -2.60 0.57 -6.71
N LEU A 276 -2.85 -0.73 -6.56
CA LEU A 276 -2.10 -1.75 -7.28
C LEU A 276 -2.26 -1.59 -8.81
N TRP A 277 -3.48 -1.32 -9.28
CA TRP A 277 -3.72 -1.05 -10.70
C TRP A 277 -2.98 0.20 -11.18
N ARG A 278 -2.95 1.28 -10.37
CA ARG A 278 -2.16 2.48 -10.66
C ARG A 278 -0.67 2.16 -10.75
N MET A 279 -0.11 1.40 -9.80
CA MET A 279 1.29 0.96 -9.85
C MET A 279 1.61 0.20 -11.13
N MET A 280 0.75 -0.75 -11.53
CA MET A 280 0.91 -1.53 -12.77
C MET A 280 0.87 -0.64 -14.01
N LYS A 281 -0.04 0.35 -14.04
CA LYS A 281 -0.13 1.34 -15.13
C LYS A 281 1.11 2.22 -15.19
N THR A 282 1.56 2.76 -14.06
CA THR A 282 2.77 3.60 -13.96
C THR A 282 3.99 2.80 -14.41
N ARG A 283 4.10 1.53 -14.02
CA ARG A 283 5.17 0.62 -14.49
C ARG A 283 5.15 0.38 -16.00
N ALA A 284 3.97 0.13 -16.58
CA ALA A 284 3.86 -0.07 -18.03
C ALA A 284 4.26 1.19 -18.81
N ILE A 285 3.93 2.39 -18.30
CA ILE A 285 4.35 3.65 -18.91
C ILE A 285 5.86 3.84 -18.79
N MET A 286 6.46 3.56 -17.62
CA MET A 286 7.91 3.59 -17.45
C MET A 286 8.59 2.69 -18.47
N GLN A 287 8.19 1.42 -18.54
CA GLN A 287 8.74 0.44 -19.47
C GLN A 287 8.64 0.89 -20.93
N HIS A 288 7.51 1.46 -21.33
CA HIS A 288 7.32 1.98 -22.68
C HIS A 288 8.27 3.14 -22.99
N ASN A 289 8.44 4.07 -22.04
CA ASN A 289 9.23 5.29 -22.24
C ASN A 289 10.75 5.03 -22.15
N THR A 290 11.19 4.11 -21.31
CA THR A 290 12.62 3.80 -21.13
C THR A 290 13.12 2.74 -22.10
N GLY A 291 12.22 2.01 -22.76
CA GLY A 291 12.56 0.97 -23.73
C GLY A 291 13.50 -0.08 -23.12
N THR A 292 14.63 -0.32 -23.78
CA THR A 292 15.65 -1.29 -23.33
C THR A 292 16.40 -0.87 -22.07
N GLY A 293 16.28 0.40 -21.64
CA GLY A 293 16.87 0.89 -20.39
C GLY A 293 16.04 0.61 -19.14
N PHE A 294 14.88 -0.05 -19.26
CA PHE A 294 14.04 -0.39 -18.11
C PHE A 294 14.68 -1.53 -17.29
N VAL A 295 15.04 -1.26 -16.03
CA VAL A 295 15.71 -2.24 -15.17
C VAL A 295 14.69 -3.13 -14.47
N ASP A 296 14.10 -4.07 -15.24
CA ASP A 296 13.00 -4.93 -14.75
C ASP A 296 13.34 -6.41 -14.65
N ASN A 297 14.35 -6.85 -15.41
CA ASN A 297 14.77 -8.25 -15.47
C ASN A 297 15.82 -8.61 -14.40
N GLU A 298 16.18 -7.67 -13.54
CA GLU A 298 17.16 -7.89 -12.48
C GLU A 298 16.46 -8.38 -11.21
N TRP A 299 16.75 -9.61 -10.83
CA TRP A 299 16.30 -10.19 -9.56
C TRP A 299 17.25 -9.78 -8.44
N GLY A 300 16.84 -8.79 -7.65
CA GLY A 300 17.53 -8.41 -6.41
C GLY A 300 17.30 -9.43 -5.28
N PHE A 301 18.12 -9.37 -4.24
CA PHE A 301 17.96 -10.22 -3.04
C PHE A 301 16.57 -10.09 -2.42
N ALA A 302 16.06 -8.85 -2.30
CA ALA A 302 14.73 -8.58 -1.77
C ALA A 302 13.61 -9.21 -2.62
N GLN A 303 13.76 -9.22 -3.94
CA GLN A 303 12.79 -9.83 -4.86
C GLN A 303 12.72 -11.36 -4.73
N VAL A 304 13.84 -12.01 -4.43
CA VAL A 304 13.88 -13.46 -4.19
C VAL A 304 13.30 -13.80 -2.82
N PHE A 305 13.57 -12.98 -1.80
CA PHE A 305 13.14 -13.23 -0.43
C PHE A 305 11.65 -12.93 -0.21
N ALA A 306 11.10 -11.92 -0.89
CA ALA A 306 9.72 -11.47 -0.67
C ALA A 306 8.64 -12.56 -0.88
N PRO A 307 8.73 -13.47 -1.88
CA PRO A 307 7.82 -14.60 -1.98
C PRO A 307 7.86 -15.55 -0.78
N PHE A 308 9.03 -15.74 -0.16
CA PHE A 308 9.18 -16.63 0.99
C PHE A 308 8.51 -16.10 2.26
N LEU A 309 8.25 -14.79 2.35
CA LEU A 309 7.47 -14.21 3.44
C LEU A 309 6.04 -14.77 3.49
N TRP A 310 5.50 -15.21 2.35
CA TRP A 310 4.14 -15.78 2.27
C TRP A 310 4.10 -17.28 2.61
N VAL A 311 5.24 -17.96 2.66
CA VAL A 311 5.30 -19.42 2.90
C VAL A 311 4.76 -19.80 4.28
N PRO A 312 5.13 -19.15 5.40
CA PRO A 312 4.56 -19.48 6.71
C PRO A 312 3.05 -19.34 6.76
N MET A 313 2.51 -18.31 6.12
CA MET A 313 1.07 -18.09 6.01
C MET A 313 0.39 -19.22 5.22
N CYS A 314 0.96 -19.60 4.06
CA CYS A 314 0.44 -20.71 3.27
C CYS A 314 0.49 -22.03 4.04
N ALA A 315 1.56 -22.28 4.79
CA ALA A 315 1.71 -23.47 5.63
C ALA A 315 0.66 -23.49 6.75
N GLN A 316 0.43 -22.36 7.41
CA GLN A 316 -0.60 -22.22 8.46
C GLN A 316 -2.00 -22.44 7.88
N PHE A 317 -2.30 -21.87 6.71
CA PHE A 317 -3.56 -22.11 6.01
C PHE A 317 -3.74 -23.60 5.72
N ILE A 318 -2.76 -24.24 5.11
CA ILE A 318 -2.79 -25.68 4.80
C ILE A 318 -2.99 -26.51 6.08
N TYR A 319 -2.29 -26.18 7.16
CA TYR A 319 -2.43 -26.87 8.45
C TYR A 319 -3.86 -26.79 8.99
N CYS A 320 -4.47 -25.59 8.99
CA CYS A 320 -5.85 -25.39 9.42
C CYS A 320 -6.86 -26.18 8.58
N PHE A 321 -6.61 -26.36 7.28
CA PHE A 321 -7.53 -27.06 6.36
C PHE A 321 -7.29 -28.58 6.24
N LEU A 322 -6.05 -29.06 6.32
CA LEU A 322 -5.68 -30.48 6.14
C LEU A 322 -5.81 -31.33 7.40
N TYR A 323 -5.92 -30.71 8.58
CA TYR A 323 -6.30 -31.40 9.81
C TYR A 323 -7.74 -31.03 10.24
N PRO A 324 -8.76 -31.30 9.40
CA PRO A 324 -10.14 -30.88 9.62
C PRO A 324 -10.89 -31.78 10.60
N SER A 325 -10.21 -32.66 11.36
CA SER A 325 -10.86 -33.43 12.44
C SER A 325 -11.55 -32.53 13.48
N GLN A 326 -11.34 -31.22 13.40
CA GLN A 326 -11.94 -30.17 14.23
C GLN A 326 -13.02 -29.32 13.49
N PHE A 327 -13.18 -29.46 12.17
CA PHE A 327 -14.13 -28.67 11.36
C PHE A 327 -15.48 -29.36 11.11
N VAL A 328 -15.64 -30.63 11.49
CA VAL A 328 -16.93 -31.34 11.36
C VAL A 328 -17.44 -31.82 12.72
N PRO A 329 -18.26 -31.00 13.39
CA PRO A 329 -19.19 -31.53 14.39
C PRO A 329 -20.62 -31.09 14.08
N CYS A 330 -21.19 -31.49 12.92
CA CYS A 330 -22.66 -31.40 12.76
C CYS A 330 -23.31 -32.21 11.63
N LEU A 331 -22.63 -33.18 11.01
CA LEU A 331 -23.28 -34.16 10.12
C LEU A 331 -23.42 -35.56 10.73
N ARG A 332 -22.97 -35.74 11.99
CA ARG A 332 -23.03 -37.03 12.69
C ARG A 332 -24.20 -37.16 13.68
N THR A 333 -24.84 -36.06 14.09
CA THR A 333 -25.93 -36.12 15.08
C THR A 333 -27.30 -36.48 14.49
N ALA A 334 -27.51 -36.38 13.17
CA ALA A 334 -28.79 -36.78 12.56
C ALA A 334 -28.99 -38.31 12.44
N LYS A 335 -28.04 -39.14 12.89
CA LYS A 335 -28.13 -40.61 12.78
C LYS A 335 -28.14 -41.36 14.12
N THR A 336 -28.10 -40.66 15.25
CA THR A 336 -28.07 -41.29 16.59
C THR A 336 -29.33 -41.12 17.44
N ASP A 337 -30.38 -40.50 16.91
CA ASP A 337 -31.69 -40.43 17.59
C ASP A 337 -32.61 -41.65 17.32
N VAL A 338 -32.10 -42.71 16.69
CA VAL A 338 -32.87 -43.95 16.41
C VAL A 338 -32.58 -45.09 17.40
N GLU A 339 -31.58 -44.96 18.29
CA GLU A 339 -31.11 -46.09 19.11
C GLU A 339 -31.17 -45.87 20.64
N LYS A 340 -32.21 -45.18 21.13
CA LYS A 340 -32.51 -45.11 22.58
C LYS A 340 -33.96 -45.42 22.95
N ASN A 341 -34.59 -46.34 22.23
CA ASN A 341 -35.77 -47.07 22.69
C ASN A 341 -35.54 -48.57 22.50
N CYS A 342 -34.76 -49.16 23.39
CA CYS A 342 -34.78 -50.58 23.78
C CYS A 342 -34.13 -50.70 25.16
#